data_AF-A0A2E6SR08-F1
#
_entry.id   AF-A0A2E6SR08-F1
#
_cell.length_a   1.000
_cell.length_b   1.000
_cell.length_c   1.000
_cell.angle_alpha   90.00
_cell.angle_beta   90.00
_cell.angle_gamma   90.00
#
_symmetry.space_group_name_H-M   'P 1'
#
loop_
_entity.id
_entity.type
_entity.pdbx_description
1 polymer ?
#
loop_
_entity_poly.entity_id
_entity_poly.type
_entity_poly.pdbx_seq_one_letter_code
_entity_poly.pdbx_strand_id
1 'polypeptide(L)'
;MKEGNMIKDDAPILVTLDQIMADYDGTLDSFMTAQPDAQNILIHWSVSVDVKGQGQQAFQVGVAVCFTELLAEEAKDQLAQIADPGTGLVFAYIPAWQYGQKDFGIFIEQTSFGEILTNSLIAEVIEKAAIEEMLDARYRAS
;
A
#
# COMPACT_ATOMS: atom_id res chain seq x y z
N MET A 1 -21.33 3.45 -33.39
CA MET A 1 -20.51 4.14 -32.37
C MET A 1 -21.36 4.17 -31.12
N LYS A 2 -20.98 3.41 -30.08
CA LYS A 2 -21.60 3.54 -28.76
C LYS A 2 -20.57 4.14 -27.81
N GLU A 3 -21.12 4.99 -26.97
CA GLU A 3 -20.50 5.98 -26.10
C GLU A 3 -19.35 5.43 -25.24
N GLY A 4 -18.45 6.34 -24.91
CA GLY A 4 -17.15 6.06 -24.32
C GLY A 4 -17.26 5.21 -23.07
N ASN A 5 -16.51 4.12 -23.08
CA ASN A 5 -16.09 3.46 -21.87
C ASN A 5 -15.29 4.51 -21.10
N MET A 6 -15.89 5.16 -20.11
CA MET A 6 -15.14 5.87 -19.10
C MET A 6 -14.18 4.83 -18.54
N ILE A 7 -12.90 5.00 -18.83
CA ILE A 7 -11.84 4.32 -18.10
C ILE A 7 -12.07 4.78 -16.66
N LYS A 8 -12.64 3.92 -15.82
CA LYS A 8 -12.53 4.16 -14.39
C LYS A 8 -11.04 4.20 -14.13
N ASP A 9 -10.58 5.31 -13.58
CA ASP A 9 -9.18 5.46 -13.22
C ASP A 9 -8.94 4.50 -12.05
N ASP A 10 -8.51 3.28 -12.38
CA ASP A 10 -8.15 2.26 -11.41
C ASP A 10 -6.81 2.60 -10.72
N ALA A 11 -6.21 3.76 -11.03
CA ALA A 11 -5.04 4.23 -10.33
C ALA A 11 -5.31 4.33 -8.82
N PRO A 12 -4.38 3.84 -7.98
CA PRO A 12 -4.49 3.96 -6.56
C PRO A 12 -4.42 5.43 -6.14
N ILE A 13 -5.26 5.80 -5.19
CA ILE A 13 -5.11 7.07 -4.49
C ILE A 13 -3.87 6.96 -3.60
N LEU A 14 -2.95 7.90 -3.74
CA LEU A 14 -1.75 7.96 -2.92
C LEU A 14 -2.04 8.66 -1.60
N VAL A 15 -1.60 8.06 -0.50
CA VAL A 15 -1.70 8.63 0.84
C VAL A 15 -0.47 8.26 1.65
N THR A 16 0.06 9.22 2.42
CA THR A 16 1.17 8.91 3.33
C THR A 16 0.67 8.18 4.57
N LEU A 17 1.51 7.32 5.15
CA LEU A 17 1.21 6.72 6.45
C LEU A 17 0.97 7.81 7.52
N ASP A 18 1.77 8.88 7.51
CA ASP A 18 1.63 10.00 8.44
C ASP A 18 0.26 10.70 8.32
N GLN A 19 -0.27 10.86 7.09
CA GLN A 19 -1.61 11.39 6.89
C GLN A 19 -2.70 10.47 7.45
N ILE A 20 -2.60 9.14 7.24
CA ILE A 20 -3.54 8.18 7.86
C ILE A 20 -3.54 8.35 9.38
N MET A 21 -2.36 8.46 9.98
CA MET A 21 -2.19 8.61 11.42
C MET A 21 -2.71 9.94 11.96
N ALA A 22 -2.50 11.04 11.25
CA ALA A 22 -2.82 12.38 11.72
C ALA A 22 -4.27 12.80 11.41
N ASP A 23 -4.75 12.47 10.22
CA ASP A 23 -5.97 13.06 9.65
C ASP A 23 -7.15 12.09 9.58
N TYR A 24 -6.89 10.78 9.75
CA TYR A 24 -7.89 9.71 9.56
C TYR A 24 -7.94 8.72 10.73
N ASP A 25 -7.81 9.23 11.96
CA ASP A 25 -7.91 8.46 13.20
C ASP A 25 -6.97 7.22 13.27
N GLY A 26 -5.89 7.21 12.49
CA GLY A 26 -4.95 6.09 12.42
C GLY A 26 -5.50 4.86 11.70
N THR A 27 -6.50 5.01 10.82
CA THR A 27 -7.06 3.86 10.10
C THR A 27 -7.25 4.12 8.62
N LEU A 28 -6.94 3.12 7.80
CA LEU A 28 -7.26 3.14 6.37
C LEU A 28 -8.78 3.18 6.14
N ASP A 29 -9.58 2.62 7.03
CA ASP A 29 -11.05 2.64 6.87
C ASP A 29 -11.63 4.05 6.98
N SER A 30 -11.17 4.87 7.93
CA SER A 30 -11.55 6.29 8.02
C SER A 30 -11.14 7.07 6.76
N PHE A 31 -9.94 6.80 6.23
CA PHE A 31 -9.48 7.40 4.97
C PHE A 31 -10.40 7.03 3.80
N MET A 32 -10.68 5.74 3.62
CA MET A 32 -11.55 5.25 2.55
C MET A 32 -13.00 5.71 2.71
N THR A 33 -13.48 5.91 3.94
CA THR A 33 -14.82 6.48 4.20
C THR A 33 -14.89 7.95 3.77
N ALA A 34 -13.80 8.71 3.95
CA ALA A 34 -13.70 10.09 3.46
C ALA A 34 -13.52 10.16 1.93
N GLN A 35 -13.09 9.07 1.30
CA GLN A 35 -12.85 8.94 -0.14
C GLN A 35 -13.75 7.83 -0.74
N PRO A 36 -15.07 8.07 -0.89
CA PRO A 36 -16.03 7.01 -1.25
C PRO A 36 -15.80 6.37 -2.63
N ASP A 37 -15.07 7.07 -3.51
CA ASP A 37 -14.71 6.57 -4.85
C ASP A 37 -13.35 5.83 -4.86
N ALA A 38 -12.64 5.76 -3.72
CA ALA A 38 -11.36 5.07 -3.61
C ALA A 38 -11.52 3.56 -3.78
N GLN A 39 -11.07 3.02 -4.91
CA GLN A 39 -11.07 1.58 -5.16
C GLN A 39 -9.71 0.94 -4.93
N ASN A 40 -8.63 1.68 -5.14
CA ASN A 40 -7.27 1.23 -4.89
C ASN A 40 -6.54 2.32 -4.11
N ILE A 41 -5.69 1.91 -3.16
CA ILE A 41 -4.97 2.83 -2.29
C ILE A 41 -3.52 2.41 -2.26
N LEU A 42 -2.61 3.38 -2.44
CA LEU A 42 -1.18 3.18 -2.23
C LEU A 42 -0.77 3.98 -0.99
N ILE A 43 -0.61 3.27 0.12
CA ILE A 43 -0.06 3.86 1.34
C ILE A 43 1.45 3.90 1.17
N HIS A 44 2.07 5.06 1.37
CA HIS A 44 3.51 5.19 1.26
C HIS A 44 4.13 5.88 2.48
N TRP A 45 5.36 5.49 2.78
CA TRP A 45 6.07 5.96 3.96
C TRP A 45 7.57 6.10 3.68
N SER A 46 8.10 7.30 3.93
CA SER A 46 9.53 7.58 3.80
C SER A 46 10.18 7.44 5.17
N VAL A 47 11.20 6.59 5.30
CA VAL A 47 11.83 6.27 6.59
C VAL A 47 13.34 6.15 6.45
N SER A 48 14.06 6.54 7.50
CA SER A 48 15.49 6.26 7.64
C SER A 48 15.74 5.21 8.72
N VAL A 49 16.46 4.14 8.37
CA VAL A 49 16.80 3.03 9.28
C VAL A 49 18.31 2.85 9.33
N ASP A 50 18.86 2.59 10.53
CA ASP A 50 20.26 2.20 10.67
C ASP A 50 20.43 0.71 10.32
N VAL A 51 21.04 0.45 9.18
CA VAL A 51 21.28 -0.90 8.68
C VAL A 51 22.67 -1.35 9.10
N LYS A 52 22.73 -2.46 9.85
CA LYS A 52 23.98 -2.99 10.38
C LYS A 52 25.04 -3.17 9.28
N GLY A 53 26.14 -2.42 9.40
CA GLY A 53 27.26 -2.46 8.46
C GLY A 53 27.11 -1.54 7.23
N GLN A 54 25.97 -0.86 7.07
CA GLN A 54 25.71 0.10 6.00
C GLN A 54 25.34 1.50 6.54
N GLY A 55 25.12 1.64 7.85
CA GLY A 55 24.75 2.90 8.48
C GLY A 55 23.30 3.29 8.16
N GLN A 56 23.00 4.58 8.30
CA GLN A 56 21.68 5.12 8.00
C GLN A 56 21.37 4.99 6.50
N GLN A 57 20.27 4.30 6.20
CA GLN A 57 19.74 4.10 4.85
C GLN A 57 18.32 4.67 4.79
N ALA A 58 17.99 5.32 3.68
CA ALA A 58 16.65 5.85 3.44
C ALA A 58 15.84 4.88 2.58
N PHE A 59 14.60 4.65 2.97
CA PHE A 59 13.66 3.78 2.29
C PHE A 59 12.39 4.51 1.95
N GLN A 60 11.83 4.18 0.79
CA GLN A 60 10.48 4.49 0.42
C GLN A 60 9.67 3.18 0.44
N VAL A 61 8.81 3.05 1.43
CA VAL A 61 7.95 1.89 1.65
C VAL A 61 6.60 2.17 1.01
N GLY A 62 6.02 1.18 0.35
CA GLY A 62 4.66 1.26 -0.20
C GLY A 62 3.87 -0.02 0.02
N VAL A 63 2.61 0.12 0.40
CA VAL A 63 1.63 -0.98 0.50
C VAL A 63 0.43 -0.61 -0.37
N ALA A 64 0.24 -1.32 -1.46
CA ALA A 64 -0.91 -1.18 -2.34
C ALA A 64 -2.04 -2.09 -1.85
N VAL A 65 -3.19 -1.49 -1.51
CA VAL A 65 -4.43 -2.19 -1.13
C VAL A 65 -5.44 -1.99 -2.25
N CYS A 66 -5.67 -3.04 -3.03
CA CYS A 66 -6.42 -2.94 -4.28
C CYS A 66 -7.74 -3.73 -4.25
N PHE A 67 -8.87 -3.05 -4.41
CA PHE A 67 -10.19 -3.66 -4.52
C PHE A 67 -10.61 -3.88 -5.98
N THR A 68 -9.74 -3.56 -6.94
CA THR A 68 -9.85 -3.98 -8.35
C THR A 68 -8.66 -4.86 -8.75
N GLU A 69 -8.70 -5.42 -9.97
CA GLU A 69 -7.63 -6.25 -10.52
C GLU A 69 -6.40 -5.44 -11.00
N LEU A 70 -6.15 -4.27 -10.41
CA LEU A 70 -4.97 -3.45 -10.67
C LEU A 70 -3.69 -4.28 -10.51
N LEU A 71 -2.79 -4.21 -11.49
CA LEU A 71 -1.55 -4.98 -11.43
C LEU A 71 -0.59 -4.42 -10.37
N ALA A 72 0.09 -5.34 -9.67
CA ALA A 72 1.11 -4.97 -8.68
C ALA A 72 2.20 -4.06 -9.26
N GLU A 73 2.60 -4.32 -10.52
CA GLU A 73 3.60 -3.52 -11.24
C GLU A 73 3.13 -2.07 -11.46
N GLU A 74 1.85 -1.85 -11.79
CA GLU A 74 1.30 -0.51 -12.00
C GLU A 74 1.29 0.31 -10.70
N ALA A 75 0.91 -0.31 -9.57
CA ALA A 75 0.95 0.36 -8.28
C ALA A 75 2.41 0.65 -7.82
N LYS A 76 3.32 -0.28 -8.10
CA LYS A 76 4.74 -0.11 -7.81
C LYS A 76 5.37 1.02 -8.64
N ASP A 77 5.03 1.12 -9.93
CA ASP A 77 5.53 2.19 -10.79
C ASP A 77 5.13 3.56 -10.25
N GLN A 78 3.94 3.69 -9.66
CA GLN A 78 3.51 4.93 -9.01
C GLN A 78 4.31 5.23 -7.74
N LEU A 79 4.61 4.21 -6.91
CA LEU A 79 5.52 4.38 -5.78
C LEU A 79 6.90 4.88 -6.24
N ALA A 80 7.44 4.28 -7.30
CA ALA A 80 8.75 4.64 -7.84
C ALA A 80 8.78 6.08 -8.39
N GLN A 81 7.67 6.57 -8.96
CA GLN A 81 7.56 7.94 -9.48
C GLN A 81 7.59 9.01 -8.39
N ILE A 82 7.09 8.70 -7.18
CA ILE A 82 7.08 9.64 -6.05
C ILE A 82 8.28 9.49 -5.12
N ALA A 83 9.08 8.44 -5.29
CA ALA A 83 10.23 8.17 -4.44
C ALA A 83 11.39 9.11 -4.76
N ASP A 84 12.09 9.55 -3.72
CA ASP A 84 13.31 10.34 -3.90
C ASP A 84 14.41 9.47 -4.57
N PRO A 85 15.17 10.03 -5.53
CA PRO A 85 16.26 9.32 -6.18
C PRO A 85 17.26 8.76 -5.17
N GLY A 86 17.59 7.47 -5.31
CA GLY A 86 18.57 6.79 -4.47
C GLY A 86 18.01 6.25 -3.14
N THR A 87 16.72 6.42 -2.87
CA THR A 87 16.05 5.71 -1.77
C THR A 87 15.84 4.23 -2.11
N GLY A 88 15.94 3.36 -1.11
CA GLY A 88 15.60 1.95 -1.26
C GLY A 88 14.10 1.75 -1.35
N LEU A 89 13.61 1.13 -2.43
CA LEU A 89 12.19 0.82 -2.59
C LEU A 89 11.83 -0.50 -1.91
N VAL A 90 10.81 -0.47 -1.06
CA VAL A 90 10.22 -1.64 -0.41
C VAL A 90 8.73 -1.62 -0.71
N PHE A 91 8.20 -2.70 -1.28
CA PHE A 91 6.82 -2.71 -1.78
C PHE A 91 6.09 -4.00 -1.39
N ALA A 92 4.81 -3.86 -1.06
CA ALA A 92 3.88 -4.97 -0.94
C ALA A 92 2.58 -4.69 -1.68
N TYR A 93 1.99 -5.75 -2.23
CA TYR A 93 0.72 -5.73 -2.93
C TYR A 93 -0.30 -6.60 -2.20
N ILE A 94 -1.49 -6.04 -1.97
CA ILE A 94 -2.61 -6.68 -1.30
C ILE A 94 -3.81 -6.65 -2.26
N PRO A 95 -4.15 -7.78 -2.92
CA PRO A 95 -5.36 -7.90 -3.73
C PRO A 95 -6.57 -8.04 -2.80
N ALA A 96 -7.05 -6.93 -2.25
CA ALA A 96 -8.20 -6.88 -1.33
C ALA A 96 -9.49 -7.46 -1.95
N TRP A 97 -9.65 -7.40 -3.28
CA TRP A 97 -10.75 -8.06 -3.99
C TRP A 97 -10.75 -9.60 -3.85
N GLN A 98 -9.62 -10.19 -3.47
CA GLN A 98 -9.51 -11.62 -3.17
C GLN A 98 -9.76 -11.95 -1.69
N TYR A 99 -9.97 -10.97 -0.81
CA TYR A 99 -10.11 -11.22 0.62
C TYR A 99 -11.23 -12.23 0.93
N GLY A 100 -10.95 -13.19 1.82
CA GLY A 100 -11.85 -14.32 2.12
C GLY A 100 -11.84 -15.45 1.09
N GLN A 101 -11.11 -15.32 -0.02
CA GLN A 101 -10.89 -16.38 -1.00
C GLN A 101 -9.61 -17.16 -0.68
N LYS A 102 -9.49 -18.37 -1.24
CA LYS A 102 -8.36 -19.28 -1.00
C LYS A 102 -7.00 -18.67 -1.41
N ASP A 103 -7.00 -17.86 -2.45
CA ASP A 103 -5.79 -17.35 -3.08
C ASP A 103 -5.39 -15.96 -2.56
N PHE A 104 -6.08 -15.44 -1.54
CA PHE A 104 -5.69 -14.20 -0.87
C PHE A 104 -4.33 -14.33 -0.18
N GLY A 105 -3.48 -13.32 -0.36
CA GLY A 105 -2.21 -13.20 0.31
C GLY A 105 -1.64 -11.79 0.19
N ILE A 106 -0.68 -11.48 1.07
CA ILE A 106 0.09 -10.24 0.99
C ILE A 106 1.40 -10.57 0.26
N PHE A 107 1.61 -9.93 -0.89
CA PHE A 107 2.76 -10.20 -1.75
C PHE A 107 3.82 -9.14 -1.52
N ILE A 108 4.87 -9.49 -0.79
CA ILE A 108 6.02 -8.61 -0.56
C ILE A 108 7.03 -8.81 -1.68
N GLU A 109 7.44 -7.71 -2.32
CA GLU A 109 8.44 -7.77 -3.37
C GLU A 109 9.83 -8.14 -2.82
N GLN A 110 10.55 -8.99 -3.54
CA GLN A 110 11.92 -9.35 -3.18
C GLN A 110 12.84 -8.15 -3.36
N THR A 111 13.62 -7.84 -2.32
CA THR A 111 14.63 -6.78 -2.35
C THR A 111 16.02 -7.32 -2.00
N SER A 112 17.05 -6.52 -2.25
CA SER A 112 18.41 -6.82 -1.81
C SER A 112 18.68 -6.45 -0.34
N PHE A 113 17.73 -5.81 0.36
CA PHE A 113 17.90 -5.23 1.69
C PHE A 113 17.79 -6.26 2.83
N GLY A 114 17.49 -7.51 2.50
CA GLY A 114 17.28 -8.59 3.45
C GLY A 114 15.81 -8.73 3.84
N GLU A 115 15.38 -9.98 4.01
CA GLU A 115 13.98 -10.35 4.26
C GLU A 115 13.46 -9.76 5.58
N ILE A 116 14.25 -9.82 6.66
CA ILE A 116 13.83 -9.33 7.98
C ILE A 116 13.51 -7.82 7.93
N LEU A 117 14.39 -7.02 7.32
CA LEU A 117 14.18 -5.57 7.21
C LEU A 117 12.97 -5.26 6.35
N THR A 118 12.88 -5.90 5.17
CA THR A 118 11.77 -5.72 4.22
C THR A 118 10.43 -6.04 4.89
N ASN A 119 10.33 -7.19 5.53
CA ASN A 119 9.10 -7.63 6.19
C ASN A 119 8.72 -6.74 7.37
N SER A 120 9.71 -6.26 8.14
CA SER A 120 9.45 -5.37 9.28
C SER A 120 8.89 -4.02 8.82
N LEU A 121 9.44 -3.45 7.75
CA LEU A 121 8.97 -2.18 7.19
C LEU A 121 7.54 -2.30 6.63
N ILE A 122 7.23 -3.39 5.94
CA ILE A 122 5.88 -3.64 5.43
C ILE A 122 4.89 -3.88 6.58
N ALA A 123 5.26 -4.70 7.57
CA ALA A 123 4.43 -4.96 8.73
C ALA A 123 4.08 -3.67 9.49
N GLU A 124 5.03 -2.76 9.63
CA GLU A 124 4.78 -1.47 10.29
C GLU A 124 3.71 -0.63 9.57
N VAL A 125 3.71 -0.62 8.24
CA VAL A 125 2.66 0.09 7.47
C VAL A 125 1.30 -0.60 7.65
N ILE A 126 1.27 -1.94 7.58
CA ILE A 126 0.04 -2.73 7.74
C ILE A 126 -0.59 -2.50 9.12
N GLU A 127 0.22 -2.58 10.17
CA GLU A 127 -0.21 -2.43 11.56
C GLU A 127 -0.66 -0.99 11.84
N LYS A 128 0.15 0.01 11.48
CA LYS A 128 -0.17 1.42 11.80
C LYS A 128 -1.36 1.94 11.02
N ALA A 129 -1.60 1.46 9.81
CA ALA A 129 -2.78 1.85 9.03
C ALA A 129 -4.02 0.95 9.29
N ALA A 130 -3.94 -0.02 10.22
CA ALA A 130 -5.01 -0.95 10.54
C ALA A 130 -5.62 -1.64 9.29
N ILE A 131 -4.74 -2.09 8.38
CA ILE A 131 -5.18 -2.61 7.06
C ILE A 131 -5.95 -3.91 7.22
N GLU A 132 -5.49 -4.82 8.07
CA GLU A 132 -6.14 -6.11 8.28
C GLU A 132 -7.53 -5.93 8.89
N GLU A 133 -7.68 -5.07 9.91
CA GLU A 133 -8.98 -4.76 10.50
C GLU A 133 -9.95 -4.15 9.49
N MET A 134 -9.45 -3.25 8.62
CA MET A 134 -10.26 -2.65 7.55
C MET A 134 -10.75 -3.71 6.57
N LEU A 135 -9.89 -4.62 6.11
CA LEU A 135 -10.28 -5.71 5.20
C LEU A 135 -11.36 -6.60 5.84
N ASP A 136 -11.17 -6.95 7.12
CA ASP A 136 -12.10 -7.76 7.88
C ASP A 136 -13.47 -7.08 8.04
N ALA A 137 -13.48 -5.77 8.35
CA ALA A 137 -14.70 -5.00 8.51
C ALA A 137 -15.49 -4.93 7.20
N ARG A 138 -14.81 -4.68 6.07
CA ARG A 138 -15.45 -4.56 4.75
C ARG A 138 -15.97 -5.88 4.22
N TYR A 139 -15.23 -6.98 4.44
CA TYR A 139 -15.68 -8.32 4.06
C TYR A 139 -16.95 -8.75 4.82
N ARG A 140 -17.08 -8.36 6.09
CA ARG A 140 -18.30 -8.67 6.87
C ARG A 140 -19.51 -7.82 6.45
N ALA A 141 -19.28 -6.69 5.79
CA ALA A 141 -20.33 -5.79 5.32
C ALA A 141 -20.86 -6.15 3.91
N SER A 142 -20.14 -6.97 3.13
CA SER A 142 -20.52 -7.46 1.80
C SER A 142 -21.38 -8.72 1.84
#